data_AF-A0A318Z5L5-F1
#
_entry.id   AF-A0A318Z5L5-F1
#
_cell.length_a   1.000
_cell.length_b   1.000
_cell.length_c   1.000
_cell.angle_alpha   90.00
_cell.angle_beta   90.00
_cell.angle_gamma   90.00
#
_symmetry.space_group_name_H-M   'P 1'
#
loop_
_entity.id
_entity.type
_entity.pdbx_description
1 polymer ?
#
loop_
_entity_poly.entity_id
_entity_poly.type
_entity_poly.pdbx_seq_one_letter_code
_entity_poly.pdbx_strand_id
1 'polypeptide(L)'
;MCWWWRSAPKEGELQNISLASTGLPDSHAPSDSANAPASLSSPPAGHPRTLSREEQADAEWKKLIASLEGDISQNARNQQPSTPETSSPDTTPFLDSQPPPKSIAPDSLYPDTMSCRSAFDYAFFCQSFGGQFVNVYRYGELRSCSEHWDNFWLCMKTRTWGEEQRKNAIRDHYRKKAIKYKTGPSSEDVWDVRTEPVGECFNGDFAALEREVKAAEEAAAAAAAAGKTESPSS
;
A
#
# COMPACT_ATOMS: atom_id res chain seq x y z
N MET A 1 28.22 -7.75 12.69
CA MET A 1 29.09 -8.85 12.18
C MET A 1 28.22 -10.08 11.99
N CYS A 2 28.01 -10.50 10.74
CA CYS A 2 27.23 -11.67 10.35
C CYS A 2 27.96 -12.99 10.63
N TRP A 3 27.43 -13.88 11.47
CA TRP A 3 27.86 -15.29 11.54
C TRP A 3 26.65 -16.11 12.00
N TRP A 4 25.75 -16.57 11.12
CA TRP A 4 25.81 -17.82 10.34
C TRP A 4 25.84 -19.08 11.23
N TRP A 5 24.67 -19.68 11.40
CA TRP A 5 24.45 -21.00 11.98
C TRP A 5 25.00 -22.04 11.00
N ARG A 6 26.06 -22.74 11.40
CA ARG A 6 26.56 -23.94 10.73
C ARG A 6 25.68 -25.13 11.10
N SER A 7 25.20 -25.87 10.11
CA SER A 7 24.80 -27.27 10.29
C SER A 7 25.73 -28.15 9.45
N ALA A 8 26.33 -29.14 10.11
CA ALA A 8 27.32 -30.06 9.55
C ALA A 8 26.67 -31.07 8.58
N PRO A 9 27.40 -31.60 7.58
CA PRO A 9 26.97 -32.77 6.83
C PRO A 9 27.44 -34.06 7.52
N LYS A 10 26.59 -35.10 7.51
CA LYS A 10 26.98 -36.49 7.78
C LYS A 10 27.30 -37.16 6.44
N GLU A 11 28.49 -37.73 6.33
CA GLU A 11 28.86 -38.69 5.28
C GLU A 11 28.29 -40.07 5.60
N GLY A 12 27.83 -40.78 4.57
CA GLY A 12 27.60 -42.21 4.62
C GLY A 12 26.56 -42.74 3.62
N GLU A 13 27.02 -43.64 2.75
CA GLU A 13 26.28 -44.75 2.13
C GLU A 13 25.72 -44.57 0.69
N LEU A 14 26.57 -44.99 -0.26
CA LEU A 14 26.35 -45.87 -1.43
C LEU A 14 25.32 -45.58 -2.55
N GLN A 15 25.83 -45.84 -3.75
CA GLN A 15 25.19 -46.46 -4.94
C GLN A 15 24.68 -45.57 -6.09
N ASN A 16 25.55 -45.46 -7.10
CA ASN A 16 25.40 -46.14 -8.41
C ASN A 16 25.14 -45.24 -9.66
N ILE A 17 25.81 -45.64 -10.75
CA ILE A 17 25.50 -45.45 -12.20
C ILE A 17 26.08 -44.22 -12.96
N SER A 18 27.24 -44.49 -13.59
CA SER A 18 27.53 -44.42 -15.05
C SER A 18 27.72 -43.08 -15.82
N LEU A 19 28.96 -42.91 -16.28
CA LEU A 19 29.42 -42.67 -17.67
C LEU A 19 28.94 -41.44 -18.46
N ALA A 20 29.85 -40.51 -18.76
CA ALA A 20 30.20 -40.13 -20.14
C ALA A 20 31.41 -39.17 -20.16
N SER A 21 32.40 -39.53 -20.96
CA SER A 21 33.64 -38.82 -21.24
C SER A 21 33.55 -38.17 -22.63
N THR A 22 34.00 -36.93 -22.76
CA THR A 22 34.48 -36.26 -23.99
C THR A 22 34.91 -34.86 -23.56
N GLY A 23 36.11 -34.33 -23.76
CA GLY A 23 37.19 -34.65 -24.69
C GLY A 23 37.77 -33.29 -25.10
N LEU A 24 38.97 -32.96 -24.64
CA LEU A 24 39.76 -31.77 -25.02
C LEU A 24 40.56 -32.09 -26.31
N PRO A 25 40.95 -31.07 -27.08
CA PRO A 25 42.36 -30.96 -27.49
C PRO A 25 42.87 -29.52 -27.32
N ASP A 26 44.02 -29.26 -26.69
CA ASP A 26 45.43 -29.42 -27.12
C ASP A 26 46.00 -28.01 -27.43
N SER A 27 46.71 -27.43 -26.45
CA SER A 27 48.18 -27.23 -26.42
C SER A 27 48.69 -26.06 -27.26
N HIS A 28 49.40 -25.14 -26.61
CA HIS A 28 50.78 -24.78 -26.99
C HIS A 28 51.37 -23.82 -25.93
N ALA A 29 52.38 -24.31 -25.21
CA ALA A 29 53.47 -23.54 -24.61
C ALA A 29 54.78 -24.15 -25.20
N PRO A 30 55.97 -23.50 -25.18
CA PRO A 30 56.65 -23.22 -23.91
C PRO A 30 57.60 -21.99 -23.87
N SER A 31 58.05 -21.68 -22.63
CA SER A 31 59.39 -21.20 -22.24
C SER A 31 59.81 -19.75 -22.61
N ASP A 32 60.54 -18.97 -21.79
CA ASP A 32 61.31 -19.29 -20.58
C ASP A 32 61.69 -18.02 -19.75
N SER A 33 61.81 -18.24 -18.43
CA SER A 33 62.80 -17.67 -17.47
C SER A 33 62.98 -16.15 -17.23
N ALA A 34 62.76 -15.71 -15.96
CA ALA A 34 63.83 -15.45 -14.97
C ALA A 34 63.46 -14.43 -13.84
N ASN A 35 63.64 -14.88 -12.59
CA ASN A 35 64.08 -14.20 -11.34
C ASN A 35 63.62 -12.76 -10.93
N ALA A 36 62.88 -12.73 -9.79
CA ALA A 36 62.98 -11.95 -8.52
C ALA A 36 64.06 -10.85 -8.31
N PRO A 37 64.06 -10.07 -7.18
CA PRO A 37 62.98 -9.41 -6.42
C PRO A 37 63.31 -7.93 -6.01
N ALA A 38 62.33 -7.27 -5.37
CA ALA A 38 62.44 -6.16 -4.40
C ALA A 38 63.10 -4.82 -4.79
N SER A 39 62.35 -3.72 -4.61
CA SER A 39 62.92 -2.40 -4.30
C SER A 39 61.99 -1.58 -3.40
N LEU A 40 62.62 -0.96 -2.42
CA LEU A 40 62.09 -0.22 -1.29
C LEU A 40 61.57 1.19 -1.65
N SER A 41 60.63 1.67 -0.82
CA SER A 41 60.53 3.02 -0.24
C SER A 41 60.67 4.27 -1.11
N SER A 42 59.57 5.04 -1.23
CA SER A 42 59.38 6.41 -0.66
C SER A 42 58.20 7.15 -1.33
N PRO A 43 57.55 8.14 -0.66
CA PRO A 43 56.35 8.82 -1.16
C PRO A 43 56.69 10.05 -2.01
N PRO A 44 55.74 10.53 -2.83
CA PRO A 44 55.55 11.97 -2.93
C PRO A 44 54.09 12.41 -2.84
N ALA A 45 53.91 13.56 -2.19
CA ALA A 45 52.67 14.28 -2.03
C ALA A 45 52.08 14.78 -3.37
N GLY A 46 50.76 14.99 -3.38
CA GLY A 46 50.10 15.92 -4.31
C GLY A 46 49.15 15.28 -5.30
N HIS A 47 48.06 14.67 -4.84
CA HIS A 47 46.89 14.40 -5.69
C HIS A 47 45.65 15.01 -5.00
N PRO A 48 44.80 15.77 -5.72
CA PRO A 48 43.55 16.26 -5.16
C PRO A 48 42.74 15.04 -4.71
N ARG A 49 42.19 15.08 -3.49
CA ARG A 49 41.33 14.02 -2.97
C ARG A 49 40.24 13.75 -4.01
N THR A 50 40.31 12.61 -4.68
CA THR A 50 39.18 12.09 -5.46
C THR A 50 38.08 11.86 -4.44
N LEU A 51 36.94 12.55 -4.58
CA LEU A 51 35.80 12.39 -3.68
C LEU A 51 35.51 10.89 -3.54
N SER A 52 35.28 10.44 -2.31
CA SER A 52 34.97 9.03 -2.09
C SER A 52 33.65 8.70 -2.79
N ARG A 53 33.44 7.43 -3.16
CA ARG A 53 32.23 7.02 -3.89
C ARG A 53 30.95 7.41 -3.14
N GLU A 54 31.02 7.41 -1.81
CA GLU A 54 29.94 7.79 -0.90
C GLU A 54 29.68 9.30 -0.97
N GLU A 55 30.73 10.11 -0.97
CA GLU A 55 30.62 11.58 -1.08
C GLU A 55 30.08 12.01 -2.45
N GLN A 56 30.39 11.25 -3.51
CA GLN A 56 29.80 11.46 -4.83
C GLN A 56 28.31 11.06 -4.87
N ALA A 57 27.92 9.97 -4.23
CA ALA A 57 26.52 9.56 -4.14
C ALA A 57 25.68 10.58 -3.34
N ASP A 58 26.23 11.14 -2.26
CA ASP A 58 25.57 12.18 -1.48
C ASP A 58 25.39 13.48 -2.28
N ALA A 59 26.39 13.84 -3.09
CA ALA A 59 26.29 15.00 -3.97
C ALA A 59 25.24 14.82 -5.08
N GLU A 60 25.19 13.63 -5.69
CA GLU A 60 24.17 13.29 -6.69
C GLU A 60 22.76 13.24 -6.09
N TRP A 61 22.62 12.70 -4.87
CA TRP A 61 21.36 12.67 -4.15
C TRP A 61 20.87 14.07 -3.77
N LYS A 62 21.76 14.94 -3.26
CA LYS A 62 21.42 16.33 -2.96
C LYS A 62 20.96 17.09 -4.21
N LYS A 63 21.61 16.83 -5.35
CA LYS A 63 21.24 17.43 -6.64
C LYS A 63 19.85 16.99 -7.10
N LEU A 64 19.51 15.71 -6.91
CA LEU A 64 18.18 15.17 -7.20
C LEU A 64 17.10 15.78 -6.31
N ILE A 65 17.33 15.85 -5.00
CA ILE A 65 16.41 16.48 -4.04
C ILE A 65 16.14 17.93 -4.41
N ALA A 66 17.19 18.70 -4.70
CA ALA A 66 17.08 20.11 -5.06
C ALA A 66 16.28 20.34 -6.37
N SER A 67 16.43 19.44 -7.35
CA SER A 67 15.64 19.48 -8.58
C SER A 67 14.15 19.23 -8.31
N LEU A 68 13.83 18.27 -7.44
CA LEU A 68 12.45 17.91 -7.12
C LEU A 68 11.71 19.05 -6.40
N GLU A 69 12.38 19.70 -5.44
CA GLU A 69 11.84 20.85 -4.71
C GLU A 69 11.52 22.03 -5.66
N GLY A 70 12.36 22.23 -6.68
CA GLY A 70 12.15 23.21 -7.74
C GLY A 70 10.88 22.93 -8.55
N ASP A 71 10.67 21.68 -8.99
CA ASP A 71 9.49 21.27 -9.73
C ASP A 71 8.20 21.36 -8.90
N ILE A 72 8.27 20.98 -7.61
CA ILE A 72 7.13 21.08 -6.68
C ILE A 72 6.72 22.54 -6.48
N SER A 73 7.71 23.43 -6.29
CA SER A 73 7.46 24.86 -6.11
C SER A 73 6.95 25.54 -7.37
N GLN A 74 7.41 25.12 -8.55
CA GLN A 74 6.89 25.62 -9.83
C GLN A 74 5.45 25.17 -10.09
N ASN A 75 5.13 23.91 -9.78
CA ASN A 75 3.77 23.38 -9.92
C ASN A 75 2.78 24.10 -8.98
N ALA A 76 3.24 24.48 -7.77
CA ALA A 76 2.45 25.29 -6.84
C ALA A 76 2.19 26.73 -7.35
N ARG A 77 3.07 27.29 -8.18
CA ARG A 77 2.95 28.67 -8.68
C ARG A 77 2.09 28.83 -9.93
N ASN A 78 1.80 27.74 -10.64
CA ASN A 78 0.99 27.77 -11.86
C ASN A 78 -0.51 27.51 -11.63
N GLN A 79 -0.96 27.44 -10.37
CA GLN A 79 -2.39 27.47 -10.03
C GLN A 79 -2.81 28.93 -9.73
N GLN A 80 -3.22 29.66 -10.77
CA GLN A 80 -3.96 30.92 -10.61
C GLN A 80 -5.45 30.61 -10.33
N PRO A 81 -6.15 31.41 -9.49
CA PRO A 81 -7.33 30.96 -8.77
C PRO A 81 -8.60 31.06 -9.60
N SER A 82 -9.45 30.03 -9.50
CA SER A 82 -10.86 30.13 -9.82
C SER A 82 -11.64 29.98 -8.51
N THR A 83 -12.31 31.08 -8.12
CA THR A 83 -13.54 31.20 -7.29
C THR A 83 -13.68 30.37 -5.99
N PRO A 84 -14.04 31.00 -4.85
CA PRO A 84 -14.29 30.27 -3.61
C PRO A 84 -15.71 29.69 -3.65
N GLU A 85 -15.83 28.40 -3.95
CA GLU A 85 -16.96 27.63 -3.44
C GLU A 85 -16.49 26.86 -2.21
N THR A 86 -17.13 27.19 -1.09
CA THR A 86 -17.03 26.50 0.19
C THR A 86 -17.22 25.00 -0.02
N SER A 87 -16.19 24.20 0.24
CA SER A 87 -16.33 22.76 0.42
C SER A 87 -15.29 22.29 1.42
N SER A 88 -15.78 21.85 2.57
CA SER A 88 -15.06 21.22 3.67
C SER A 88 -14.15 20.08 3.19
N PRO A 89 -13.00 19.81 3.84
CA PRO A 89 -12.22 18.63 3.54
C PRO A 89 -12.86 17.44 4.26
N ASP A 90 -13.82 16.79 3.60
CA ASP A 90 -14.19 15.43 4.00
C ASP A 90 -13.22 14.45 3.35
N THR A 91 -12.52 13.70 4.18
CA THR A 91 -11.53 12.71 3.77
C THR A 91 -12.29 11.44 3.41
N THR A 92 -12.88 11.41 2.22
CA THR A 92 -13.37 10.17 1.62
C THR A 92 -12.24 9.50 0.84
N PRO A 93 -11.85 8.25 1.15
CA PRO A 93 -10.88 7.53 0.33
C PRO A 93 -11.47 7.36 -1.07
N PHE A 94 -10.64 7.58 -2.10
CA PHE A 94 -10.94 7.37 -3.52
C PHE A 94 -11.68 6.05 -3.74
N LEU A 95 -13.01 6.11 -3.79
CA LEU A 95 -13.83 5.08 -4.40
C LEU A 95 -13.95 5.45 -5.88
N ASP A 96 -13.52 4.51 -6.71
CA ASP A 96 -13.70 4.42 -8.16
C ASP A 96 -14.77 5.40 -8.68
N SER A 97 -14.34 6.48 -9.34
CA SER A 97 -15.24 7.50 -9.91
C SER A 97 -15.92 6.94 -11.15
N GLN A 98 -16.84 6.00 -10.94
CA GLN A 98 -17.71 5.47 -11.97
C GLN A 98 -18.77 6.54 -12.28
N PRO A 99 -19.03 6.86 -13.56
CA PRO A 99 -20.13 7.75 -13.92
C PRO A 99 -21.46 7.21 -13.36
N PRO A 100 -22.40 8.08 -12.98
CA PRO A 100 -23.69 7.64 -12.44
C PRO A 100 -24.35 6.63 -13.39
N PRO A 101 -24.98 5.57 -12.86
CA PRO A 101 -25.57 4.52 -13.68
C PRO A 101 -26.63 5.14 -14.60
N LYS A 102 -26.55 4.83 -15.90
CA LYS A 102 -27.42 5.42 -16.93
C LYS A 102 -28.87 4.91 -16.87
N SER A 103 -29.15 3.91 -16.02
CA SER A 103 -30.48 3.31 -15.83
C SER A 103 -30.57 2.57 -14.49
N ILE A 104 -31.79 2.45 -13.94
CA ILE A 104 -32.10 1.71 -12.69
C ILE A 104 -32.25 0.20 -12.95
N ALA A 105 -32.10 -0.25 -14.20
CA ALA A 105 -32.12 -1.68 -14.51
C ALA A 105 -31.06 -2.45 -13.69
N PRO A 106 -31.35 -3.68 -13.22
CA PRO A 106 -30.42 -4.46 -12.41
C PRO A 106 -29.08 -4.73 -13.10
N ASP A 107 -29.05 -4.67 -14.44
CA ASP A 107 -27.84 -4.80 -15.25
C ASP A 107 -27.00 -3.52 -15.32
N SER A 108 -27.60 -2.34 -15.15
CA SER A 108 -26.90 -1.05 -15.21
C SER A 108 -26.26 -0.66 -13.88
N LEU A 109 -26.48 -1.43 -12.80
CA LEU A 109 -25.86 -1.19 -11.50
C LEU A 109 -24.37 -1.56 -11.48
N TYR A 110 -23.93 -2.42 -12.39
CA TYR A 110 -22.56 -2.89 -12.45
C TYR A 110 -21.77 -2.13 -13.53
N PRO A 111 -20.48 -1.83 -13.29
CA PRO A 111 -19.64 -1.23 -14.31
C PRO A 111 -19.51 -2.11 -15.54
N ASP A 112 -19.61 -1.49 -16.71
CA ASP A 112 -19.39 -2.13 -18.01
C ASP A 112 -17.93 -2.03 -18.49
N THR A 113 -17.12 -1.20 -17.83
CA THR A 113 -15.75 -0.91 -18.24
C THR A 113 -14.79 -1.08 -17.07
N MET A 114 -13.61 -1.64 -17.35
CA MET A 114 -12.51 -1.73 -16.41
C MET A 114 -11.18 -1.36 -17.10
N SER A 115 -10.28 -0.71 -16.38
CA SER A 115 -8.94 -0.34 -16.88
C SER A 115 -7.90 -1.39 -16.49
N CYS A 116 -7.20 -1.97 -17.47
CA CYS A 116 -6.24 -3.05 -17.19
C CYS A 116 -5.00 -2.56 -16.44
N ARG A 117 -4.62 -1.28 -16.64
CA ARG A 117 -3.48 -0.66 -15.97
C ARG A 117 -3.72 -0.54 -14.47
N SER A 118 -4.87 0.01 -14.08
CA SER A 118 -5.22 0.15 -12.67
C SER A 118 -5.40 -1.22 -12.02
N ALA A 119 -6.05 -2.18 -12.69
CA ALA A 119 -6.21 -3.53 -12.18
C ALA A 119 -4.86 -4.20 -11.89
N PHE A 120 -3.86 -3.99 -12.76
CA PHE A 120 -2.49 -4.43 -12.51
C PHE A 120 -1.86 -3.71 -11.32
N ASP A 121 -1.96 -2.39 -11.26
CA ASP A 121 -1.35 -1.61 -10.17
C ASP A 121 -1.92 -2.05 -8.82
N TYR A 122 -3.24 -2.23 -8.69
CA TYR A 122 -3.85 -2.75 -7.46
C TYR A 122 -3.39 -4.17 -7.11
N ALA A 123 -3.30 -5.07 -8.09
CA ALA A 123 -2.81 -6.42 -7.86
C ALA A 123 -1.34 -6.42 -7.40
N PHE A 124 -0.51 -5.59 -8.00
CA PHE A 124 0.90 -5.46 -7.67
C PHE A 124 1.12 -4.82 -6.30
N PHE A 125 0.40 -3.74 -5.98
CA PHE A 125 0.46 -3.11 -4.66
C PHE A 125 -0.04 -4.04 -3.56
N CYS A 126 -1.08 -4.83 -3.84
CA CYS A 126 -1.55 -5.84 -2.91
C CYS A 126 -0.50 -6.92 -2.68
N GLN A 127 0.20 -7.42 -3.71
CA GLN A 127 1.21 -8.46 -3.53
C GLN A 127 2.52 -7.92 -2.91
N SER A 128 2.76 -6.62 -3.07
CA SER A 128 3.98 -5.96 -2.58
C SER A 128 4.06 -5.97 -1.06
N PHE A 129 5.25 -6.27 -0.54
CA PHE A 129 5.51 -6.35 0.90
C PHE A 129 5.17 -5.04 1.64
N GLY A 130 5.36 -3.88 1.00
CA GLY A 130 5.04 -2.58 1.58
C GLY A 130 3.55 -2.38 1.90
N GLY A 131 2.64 -2.98 1.13
CA GLY A 131 1.19 -2.89 1.37
C GLY A 131 0.68 -3.95 2.35
N GLN A 132 1.30 -5.13 2.38
CA GLN A 132 0.88 -6.25 3.24
C GLN A 132 1.47 -6.23 4.65
N PHE A 133 2.58 -5.51 4.87
CA PHE A 133 3.26 -5.48 6.17
C PHE A 133 2.32 -5.07 7.31
N VAL A 134 1.45 -4.08 7.08
CA VAL A 134 0.47 -3.64 8.09
C VAL A 134 -0.57 -4.72 8.40
N ASN A 135 -1.02 -5.46 7.39
CA ASN A 135 -1.97 -6.57 7.59
C ASN A 135 -1.32 -7.73 8.34
N VAL A 136 -0.07 -8.08 8.00
CA VAL A 136 0.68 -9.09 8.74
C VAL A 136 0.94 -8.65 10.19
N TYR A 137 1.28 -7.39 10.42
CA TYR A 137 1.49 -6.86 11.76
C TYR A 137 0.20 -6.86 12.61
N ARG A 138 -0.96 -6.52 12.02
CA ARG A 138 -2.24 -6.44 12.75
C ARG A 138 -2.97 -7.77 12.89
N TYR A 139 -2.97 -8.58 11.84
CA TYR A 139 -3.81 -9.79 11.73
C TYR A 139 -2.99 -11.07 11.66
N GLY A 140 -1.66 -11.01 11.51
CA GLY A 140 -0.80 -12.18 11.43
C GLY A 140 -0.89 -12.95 10.11
N GLU A 141 -1.65 -12.45 9.13
CA GLU A 141 -1.92 -13.11 7.86
C GLU A 141 -1.67 -12.16 6.67
N LEU A 142 -1.30 -12.76 5.53
CA LEU A 142 -1.28 -12.06 4.26
C LEU A 142 -2.70 -12.02 3.70
N ARG A 143 -3.19 -10.83 3.34
CA ARG A 143 -4.51 -10.72 2.71
C ARG A 143 -4.49 -11.39 1.34
N SER A 144 -5.58 -12.08 1.00
CA SER A 144 -5.71 -12.73 -0.30
C SER A 144 -5.81 -11.68 -1.41
N CYS A 145 -4.77 -11.57 -2.24
CA CYS A 145 -4.72 -10.66 -3.39
C CYS A 145 -5.33 -11.23 -4.68
N SER A 146 -5.88 -12.45 -4.61
CA SER A 146 -6.43 -13.16 -5.78
C SER A 146 -7.49 -12.35 -6.52
N GLU A 147 -8.33 -11.62 -5.79
CA GLU A 147 -9.40 -10.82 -6.39
C GLU A 147 -8.87 -9.74 -7.36
N HIS A 148 -7.77 -9.07 -7.00
CA HIS A 148 -7.16 -8.06 -7.86
C HIS A 148 -6.50 -8.70 -9.09
N TRP A 149 -5.91 -9.90 -8.93
CA TRP A 149 -5.37 -10.66 -10.05
C TRP A 149 -6.46 -11.17 -11.01
N ASP A 150 -7.61 -11.60 -10.48
CA ASP A 150 -8.75 -12.03 -11.29
C ASP A 150 -9.26 -10.89 -12.17
N ASN A 151 -9.34 -9.67 -11.63
CA ASN A 151 -9.68 -8.47 -12.38
C ASN A 151 -8.66 -8.18 -13.49
N PHE A 152 -7.36 -8.27 -13.19
CA PHE A 152 -6.31 -8.08 -14.18
C PHE A 152 -6.39 -9.09 -15.32
N TRP A 153 -6.52 -10.39 -15.00
CA TRP A 153 -6.61 -11.44 -16.00
C TRP A 153 -7.89 -11.37 -16.83
N LEU A 154 -9.02 -11.00 -16.21
CA LEU A 154 -10.26 -10.71 -16.93
C LEU A 154 -10.05 -9.58 -17.94
N CYS A 155 -9.41 -8.48 -17.54
CA CYS A 155 -9.17 -7.36 -18.43
C CYS A 155 -8.23 -7.74 -19.58
N MET A 156 -7.14 -8.45 -19.30
CA MET A 156 -6.21 -8.93 -20.32
C MET A 156 -6.87 -9.90 -21.30
N LYS A 157 -7.71 -10.81 -20.81
CA LYS A 157 -8.44 -11.80 -21.62
C LYS A 157 -9.52 -11.15 -22.49
N THR A 158 -10.28 -10.19 -21.95
CA THR A 158 -11.38 -9.52 -22.65
C THR A 158 -10.91 -8.44 -23.61
N ARG A 159 -9.62 -8.07 -23.58
CA ARG A 159 -9.02 -7.10 -24.51
C ARG A 159 -9.13 -7.53 -25.98
N THR A 160 -9.08 -8.83 -26.26
CA THR A 160 -9.17 -9.35 -27.64
C THR A 160 -10.61 -9.55 -28.10
N TRP A 161 -11.60 -9.32 -27.24
CA TRP A 161 -13.01 -9.51 -27.54
C TRP A 161 -13.64 -8.25 -28.14
N GLY A 162 -14.77 -8.41 -28.83
CA GLY A 162 -15.59 -7.29 -29.28
C GLY A 162 -16.11 -6.46 -28.08
N GLU A 163 -16.39 -5.18 -28.31
CA GLU A 163 -16.74 -4.23 -27.25
C GLU A 163 -17.98 -4.68 -26.44
N GLU A 164 -19.00 -5.23 -27.11
CA GLU A 164 -20.22 -5.73 -26.47
C GLU A 164 -19.95 -6.96 -25.57
N GLN A 165 -19.18 -7.94 -26.07
CA GLN A 165 -18.83 -9.14 -25.30
C GLN A 165 -17.94 -8.80 -24.11
N ARG A 166 -17.02 -7.83 -24.27
CA ARG A 166 -16.20 -7.30 -23.18
C ARG A 166 -17.08 -6.68 -22.10
N LYS A 167 -18.01 -5.80 -22.45
CA LYS A 167 -18.93 -5.16 -21.49
C LYS A 167 -19.74 -6.19 -20.72
N ASN A 168 -20.31 -7.17 -21.41
CA ASN A 168 -21.09 -8.24 -20.77
C ASN A 168 -20.24 -9.09 -19.82
N ALA A 169 -19.02 -9.45 -20.20
CA ALA A 169 -18.11 -10.23 -19.36
C ALA A 169 -17.65 -9.47 -18.10
N ILE A 170 -17.39 -8.17 -18.24
CA ILE A 170 -17.05 -7.29 -17.13
C ILE A 170 -18.24 -7.18 -16.18
N ARG A 171 -19.44 -6.89 -16.70
CA ARG A 171 -20.67 -6.82 -15.93
C ARG A 171 -20.94 -8.10 -15.15
N ASP A 172 -20.80 -9.26 -15.79
CA ASP A 172 -20.97 -10.57 -15.15
C ASP A 172 -19.95 -10.81 -14.03
N HIS A 173 -18.71 -10.35 -14.19
CA HIS A 173 -17.71 -10.45 -13.14
C HIS A 173 -18.09 -9.62 -11.91
N TYR A 174 -18.47 -8.36 -12.10
CA TYR A 174 -18.91 -7.49 -11.00
C TYR A 174 -20.20 -7.99 -10.35
N ARG A 175 -21.11 -8.58 -11.13
CA ARG A 175 -22.30 -9.25 -10.60
C ARG A 175 -21.92 -10.42 -9.69
N LYS A 176 -21.06 -11.32 -10.14
CA LYS A 176 -20.57 -12.46 -9.33
C LYS A 176 -19.84 -11.99 -8.09
N LYS A 177 -19.02 -10.94 -8.21
CA LYS A 177 -18.31 -10.31 -7.09
C LYS A 177 -19.31 -9.79 -6.06
N ALA A 178 -20.31 -9.01 -6.48
CA ALA A 178 -21.34 -8.49 -5.58
C ALA A 178 -22.17 -9.59 -4.92
N ILE A 179 -22.49 -10.67 -5.63
CA ILE A 179 -23.15 -11.84 -5.03
C ILE A 179 -22.26 -12.44 -3.95
N LYS A 180 -20.98 -12.71 -4.25
CA LYS A 180 -20.01 -13.27 -3.29
C LYS A 180 -19.88 -12.42 -2.02
N TYR A 181 -19.88 -11.10 -2.15
CA TYR A 181 -19.82 -10.19 -0.99
C TYR A 181 -21.13 -10.11 -0.22
N LYS A 182 -22.29 -10.20 -0.90
CA LYS A 182 -23.61 -10.20 -0.26
C LYS A 182 -23.93 -11.52 0.46
N THR A 183 -23.47 -12.65 -0.09
CA THR A 183 -23.68 -13.99 0.47
C THR A 183 -22.49 -14.48 1.28
N GLY A 184 -21.47 -13.64 1.46
CA GLY A 184 -20.34 -13.96 2.33
C GLY A 184 -20.77 -14.07 3.80
N PRO A 185 -19.88 -14.56 4.69
CA PRO A 185 -20.16 -14.60 6.13
C PRO A 185 -20.56 -13.20 6.59
N SER A 186 -21.84 -13.04 6.92
CA SER A 186 -22.38 -11.77 7.37
C SER A 186 -22.02 -11.57 8.84
N SER A 187 -22.11 -10.35 9.35
CA SER A 187 -21.94 -10.10 10.78
C SER A 187 -22.96 -10.87 11.63
N GLU A 188 -24.08 -11.32 11.08
CA GLU A 188 -25.07 -12.16 11.78
C GLU A 188 -24.58 -13.61 11.95
N ASP A 189 -23.60 -14.05 11.16
CA ASP A 189 -22.93 -15.36 11.33
C ASP A 189 -21.95 -15.34 12.52
N VAL A 190 -21.44 -14.16 12.86
CA VAL A 190 -20.52 -13.98 14.00
C VAL A 190 -21.28 -13.86 15.32
N TRP A 191 -22.55 -13.45 15.30
CA TRP A 191 -23.35 -13.18 16.49
C TRP A 191 -24.70 -13.89 16.42
N ASP A 192 -24.92 -14.85 17.30
CA ASP A 192 -26.22 -15.51 17.44
C ASP A 192 -27.31 -14.48 17.81
N VAL A 193 -28.48 -14.63 17.18
CA VAL A 193 -29.65 -13.81 17.52
C VAL A 193 -29.99 -14.04 18.98
N ARG A 194 -29.99 -12.95 19.75
CA ARG A 194 -30.34 -13.02 21.17
C ARG A 194 -31.82 -13.37 21.31
N THR A 195 -32.12 -14.53 21.87
CA THR A 195 -33.48 -14.99 22.16
C THR A 195 -34.06 -14.39 23.44
N GLU A 196 -33.20 -14.05 24.40
CA GLU A 196 -33.62 -13.46 25.68
C GLU A 196 -33.51 -11.93 25.65
N PRO A 197 -34.51 -11.20 26.16
CA PRO A 197 -34.39 -9.76 26.31
C PRO A 197 -33.23 -9.44 27.24
N VAL A 198 -32.43 -8.43 26.89
CA VAL A 198 -31.36 -7.94 27.76
C VAL A 198 -32.03 -7.36 29.01
N GLY A 199 -31.86 -8.02 30.15
CA GLY A 199 -32.32 -7.48 31.43
C GLY A 199 -31.58 -6.16 31.73
N GLU A 200 -32.36 -5.12 32.04
CA GLU A 200 -31.89 -3.86 32.60
C GLU A 200 -30.68 -3.21 31.86
N CYS A 201 -30.77 -3.06 30.53
CA CYS A 201 -29.75 -2.34 29.72
C CYS A 201 -29.50 -0.90 30.19
N PHE A 202 -30.47 -0.36 30.91
CA PHE A 202 -30.63 1.04 31.21
C PHE A 202 -31.03 1.21 32.67
N ASN A 203 -30.31 0.56 33.59
CA ASN A 203 -30.56 0.66 35.02
C ASN A 203 -30.00 1.94 35.66
N GLY A 204 -30.21 3.06 34.98
CA GLY A 204 -29.98 4.39 35.52
C GLY A 204 -31.33 5.03 35.86
N ASP A 205 -31.37 5.79 36.95
CA ASP A 205 -32.48 6.71 37.20
C ASP A 205 -32.38 7.85 36.19
N PHE A 206 -32.98 7.68 35.02
CA PHE A 206 -33.02 8.70 33.96
C PHE A 206 -33.58 10.02 34.47
N ALA A 207 -34.48 9.98 35.45
CA ALA A 207 -35.02 11.19 36.05
C ALA A 207 -33.97 11.91 36.92
N ALA A 208 -33.04 11.19 37.55
CA ALA A 208 -31.90 11.81 38.23
C ALA A 208 -30.95 12.46 37.22
N LEU A 209 -30.61 11.75 36.14
CA LEU A 209 -29.74 12.27 35.07
C LEU A 209 -30.33 13.52 34.41
N GLU A 210 -31.63 13.52 34.12
CA GLU A 210 -32.31 14.67 33.51
C GLU A 210 -32.32 15.90 34.43
N ARG A 211 -32.45 15.69 35.75
CA ARG A 211 -32.34 16.79 36.74
C ARG A 211 -30.93 17.36 36.79
N GLU A 212 -29.91 16.51 36.74
CA GLU A 212 -28.51 16.95 36.73
C GLU A 212 -28.18 17.73 35.45
N VAL A 213 -28.63 17.26 34.28
CA VAL A 213 -28.46 17.97 33.01
C VAL A 213 -29.15 19.33 33.03
N LYS A 214 -30.39 19.38 33.53
CA LYS A 214 -31.13 20.64 33.64
C LYS A 214 -30.47 21.63 34.60
N ALA A 215 -29.99 21.15 35.75
CA ALA A 215 -29.25 21.98 36.70
C ALA A 215 -27.92 22.50 36.09
N ALA A 216 -27.22 21.68 35.32
CA ALA A 216 -26.02 22.09 34.61
C ALA A 216 -26.29 23.11 33.50
N GLU A 217 -27.40 22.97 32.76
CA GLU A 217 -27.83 23.93 31.73
C GLU A 217 -28.23 25.27 32.35
N GLU A 218 -28.98 25.25 33.45
CA GLU A 218 -29.35 26.46 34.20
C GLU A 218 -28.11 27.16 34.80
N ALA A 219 -27.15 26.40 35.34
CA ALA A 219 -25.88 26.94 35.82
C ALA A 219 -25.03 27.53 34.68
N ALA A 220 -24.97 26.88 33.52
CA ALA A 220 -24.26 27.38 32.34
C ALA A 220 -24.93 28.64 31.77
N ALA A 221 -26.25 28.69 31.72
CA ALA A 221 -27.02 29.87 31.32
C ALA A 221 -26.81 31.04 32.29
N ALA A 222 -26.79 30.77 33.60
CA ALA A 222 -26.50 31.77 34.63
C ALA A 222 -25.05 32.30 34.51
N ALA A 223 -24.07 31.42 34.27
CA ALA A 223 -22.68 31.82 34.04
C ALA A 223 -22.52 32.65 32.75
N ALA A 224 -23.23 32.29 31.67
CA ALA A 224 -23.25 33.05 30.42
C ALA A 224 -23.94 34.42 30.57
N ALA A 225 -24.96 34.53 31.43
CA ALA A 225 -25.60 35.80 31.76
C ALA A 225 -24.69 36.69 32.63
N ALA A 226 -23.97 36.11 33.60
CA ALA A 226 -23.00 36.83 34.43
C ALA A 226 -21.79 37.32 33.62
N GLY A 227 -21.31 36.52 32.65
CA GLY A 227 -20.26 36.94 31.71
C GLY A 227 -20.67 38.07 30.76
N LYS A 228 -21.97 38.32 30.56
CA LYS A 228 -22.48 39.48 29.80
C LYS A 228 -22.57 40.77 30.62
N THR A 229 -22.60 40.67 31.95
CA THR A 229 -22.64 41.85 32.84
C THR A 229 -21.25 42.43 33.14
N GLU A 230 -20.17 41.75 32.76
CA GLU A 230 -18.79 42.21 32.93
C GLU A 230 -18.16 42.59 31.58
N SER A 231 -18.81 43.48 30.84
CA SER A 231 -18.13 44.36 29.87
C SER A 231 -18.14 45.77 30.42
N PRO A 232 -17.07 46.22 31.10
CA PRO A 232 -16.96 47.62 31.50
C PRO A 232 -16.73 48.47 30.24
N SER A 233 -17.75 49.24 29.89
CA SER A 233 -17.64 50.38 28.98
C SER A 233 -16.88 51.50 29.70
N SER A 234 -15.88 52.03 28.98
CA SER A 234 -15.23 53.35 29.14
C SER A 234 -14.24 53.55 30.28
#